data_AF-A0A5E8AL22-F1
#
_entry.id   AF-A0A5E8AL22-F1
#
_cell.length_a   1.000
_cell.length_b   1.000
_cell.length_c   1.000
_cell.angle_alpha   90.00
_cell.angle_beta   90.00
_cell.angle_gamma   90.00
#
_symmetry.space_group_name_H-M   'P 1'
#
loop_
_entity.id
_entity.type
_entity.pdbx_description
1 polymer ?
#
loop_
_entity_poly.entity_id
_entity_poly.type
_entity_poly.pdbx_seq_one_letter_code
_entity_poly.pdbx_strand_id
1 'polypeptide(L)'
;MSAEHHEESTVVVQPVDKAKVRLFMKVTLILFVITMIEFAIAFTVDAGILRTAVFIALTIVKAFYIVSEFMHLGHEVKTLIWSILIPLIFLVWLIIALIYQGGQVLLVR
;
A
#
# COMPACT_ATOMS: atom_id res chain seq x y z
N MET A 1 -39.24 35.46 -9.15
CA MET A 1 -37.99 35.99 -8.57
C MET A 1 -37.61 35.07 -7.44
N SER A 2 -36.95 33.96 -7.79
CA SER A 2 -36.60 32.89 -6.85
C SER A 2 -35.24 33.22 -6.23
N ALA A 3 -35.19 33.26 -4.90
CA ALA A 3 -33.98 33.51 -4.15
C ALA A 3 -33.05 32.29 -4.28
N GLU A 4 -31.93 32.47 -4.97
CA GLU A 4 -30.79 31.55 -4.95
C GLU A 4 -30.11 31.67 -3.59
N HIS A 5 -30.31 30.67 -2.72
CA HIS A 5 -29.49 30.47 -1.54
C HIS A 5 -28.10 29.98 -1.98
N HIS A 6 -27.18 30.92 -2.19
CA HIS A 6 -25.75 30.64 -2.21
C HIS A 6 -25.32 30.23 -0.80
N GLU A 7 -25.21 28.92 -0.57
CA GLU A 7 -24.55 28.35 0.59
C GLU A 7 -23.04 28.54 0.42
N GLU A 8 -22.52 29.64 0.96
CA GLU A 8 -21.09 29.92 1.00
C GLU A 8 -20.44 28.92 1.96
N SER A 9 -19.97 27.80 1.40
CA SER A 9 -19.20 26.80 2.14
C SER A 9 -17.90 27.45 2.62
N THR A 10 -17.94 27.98 3.84
CA THR A 10 -16.79 28.54 4.54
C THR A 10 -15.89 27.37 4.95
N VAL A 11 -15.11 26.88 3.99
CA VAL A 11 -14.06 25.88 4.23
C VAL A 11 -13.00 26.52 5.11
N VAL A 12 -13.16 26.41 6.42
CA VAL A 12 -12.13 26.72 7.41
C VAL A 12 -11.01 25.71 7.20
N VAL A 13 -10.00 26.13 6.44
CA VAL A 13 -8.80 25.34 6.13
C VAL A 13 -8.10 25.01 7.44
N GLN A 14 -8.19 23.75 7.88
CA GLN A 14 -7.46 23.30 9.06
C GLN A 14 -5.96 23.54 8.85
N PRO A 15 -5.25 24.12 9.84
CA PRO A 15 -3.83 24.39 9.69
C PRO A 15 -3.07 23.08 9.47
N VAL A 16 -2.22 23.05 8.44
CA VAL A 16 -1.39 21.88 8.11
C VAL A 16 -0.52 21.53 9.31
N ASP A 17 -0.74 20.33 9.84
CA ASP A 17 -0.08 19.85 11.03
C ASP A 17 1.37 19.42 10.70
N LYS A 18 2.31 20.36 10.82
CA LYS A 18 3.73 20.19 10.41
C LYS A 18 4.45 19.07 11.15
N ALA A 19 3.89 18.58 12.26
CA ALA A 19 4.42 17.43 13.00
C ALA A 19 4.17 16.11 12.25
N LYS A 20 2.96 15.91 11.71
CA LYS A 20 2.59 14.73 10.91
C LYS A 20 3.42 14.62 9.63
N VAL A 21 3.60 15.75 8.94
CA VAL A 21 4.39 15.80 7.69
C VAL A 21 5.86 15.41 7.95
N ARG A 22 6.43 15.84 9.09
CA ARG A 22 7.80 15.48 9.46
C ARG A 22 7.96 14.01 9.84
N LEU A 23 6.96 13.42 10.50
CA LEU A 23 6.96 11.99 10.81
C LEU A 23 6.91 11.15 9.53
N PHE A 24 5.98 11.47 8.63
CA PHE A 24 5.89 10.87 7.29
C PHE A 24 7.23 10.93 6.55
N MET A 25 7.85 12.11 6.50
CA MET A 25 9.11 12.31 5.78
C MET A 25 10.25 11.46 6.35
N LYS A 26 10.31 11.29 7.68
CA LYS A 26 11.31 10.43 8.34
C LYS A 26 11.11 8.96 7.96
N VAL A 27 9.87 8.49 7.97
CA VAL A 27 9.54 7.11 7.60
C VAL A 27 9.86 6.87 6.12
N THR A 28 9.45 7.76 5.22
CA THR A 28 9.81 7.69 3.79
C THR A 28 11.30 7.60 3.58
N LEU A 29 12.08 8.40 4.31
CA LEU A 29 13.52 8.35 4.21
C LEU A 29 14.09 7.01 4.71
N ILE A 30 13.57 6.47 5.81
CA ILE A 30 14.01 5.16 6.33
C ILE A 30 13.73 4.05 5.31
N LEU A 31 12.53 4.02 4.73
CA LEU A 31 12.16 3.00 3.74
C LEU A 31 12.93 3.15 2.44
N PHE A 32 13.20 4.38 2.02
CA PHE A 32 14.02 4.66 0.85
C PHE A 32 15.45 4.13 1.04
N VAL A 33 16.06 4.37 2.20
CA VAL A 33 17.39 3.87 2.53
C VAL A 33 17.42 2.34 2.58
N ILE A 34 16.44 1.70 3.22
CA ILE A 34 16.34 0.23 3.24
C ILE A 34 16.24 -0.32 1.82
N THR A 35 15.41 0.30 0.97
CA THR A 35 15.23 -0.13 -0.43
C THR A 35 16.52 0.07 -1.24
N MET A 36 17.25 1.16 -1.05
CA MET A 36 18.55 1.39 -1.69
C MET A 36 19.59 0.34 -1.29
N ILE A 37 19.65 -0.02 0.00
CA ILE A 37 20.54 -1.07 0.50
C ILE A 37 20.15 -2.43 -0.09
N GLU A 38 18.85 -2.72 -0.14
CA GLU A 38 18.32 -3.95 -0.74
C GLU A 38 18.73 -4.07 -2.22
N PHE A 39 18.60 -3.00 -3.01
CA PHE A 39 19.11 -2.98 -4.39
C PHE A 39 20.62 -3.17 -4.47
N ALA A 40 21.41 -2.50 -3.62
CA ALA A 40 22.86 -2.67 -3.60
C ALA A 40 23.25 -4.14 -3.35
N ILE A 41 22.62 -4.79 -2.36
CA ILE A 41 22.82 -6.21 -2.05
C ILE A 41 22.45 -7.08 -3.26
N ALA A 42 21.34 -6.79 -3.93
CA ALA A 42 20.92 -7.54 -5.13
C ALA A 42 21.93 -7.49 -6.27
N PHE A 43 22.66 -6.38 -6.43
CA PHE A 43 23.70 -6.24 -7.45
C PHE A 43 25.05 -6.83 -7.04
N THR A 44 25.37 -6.90 -5.74
CA THR A 44 26.65 -7.45 -5.25
C THR A 44 26.64 -8.95 -4.96
N VAL A 45 25.48 -9.53 -4.64
CA VAL A 45 25.37 -10.95 -4.25
C VAL A 45 24.86 -11.78 -5.44
N ASP A 46 25.57 -12.86 -5.73
CA ASP A 46 25.18 -13.82 -6.76
C ASP A 46 23.76 -14.33 -6.58
N ALA A 47 23.11 -14.61 -7.71
CA ALA A 47 21.70 -15.03 -7.75
C ALA A 47 21.53 -16.43 -7.16
N GLY A 48 21.36 -16.51 -5.84
CA GLY A 48 21.11 -17.73 -5.09
C GLY A 48 19.85 -17.66 -4.22
N ILE A 49 19.48 -18.81 -3.66
CA ILE A 49 18.31 -18.97 -2.76
C ILE A 49 18.41 -18.01 -1.56
N LEU A 50 19.62 -17.79 -1.03
CA LEU A 50 19.86 -16.87 0.08
C LEU A 50 19.51 -15.41 -0.28
N ARG A 51 19.85 -14.95 -1.49
CA ARG A 51 19.51 -13.60 -1.97
C ARG A 51 18.01 -13.43 -2.06
N THR A 52 17.33 -14.41 -2.65
CA THR A 52 15.87 -14.40 -2.80
C THR A 52 15.15 -14.41 -1.44
N ALA A 53 15.62 -15.22 -0.50
CA ALA A 53 15.05 -15.29 0.85
C ALA A 53 15.20 -13.95 1.61
N VAL A 54 16.39 -13.34 1.54
CA VAL A 54 16.64 -12.02 2.15
C VAL A 54 15.77 -10.94 1.51
N PHE A 55 15.62 -10.96 0.17
CA PHE A 55 14.75 -10.03 -0.55
C PHE A 55 13.30 -10.15 -0.10
N ILE A 56 12.77 -11.38 -0.02
CA ILE A 56 11.39 -11.61 0.42
C ILE A 56 11.21 -11.12 1.85
N ALA A 57 12.14 -11.43 2.75
CA ALA A 57 12.08 -11.00 4.16
C ALA A 57 12.09 -9.46 4.29
N LEU A 58 13.00 -8.77 3.60
CA LEU A 58 13.08 -7.31 3.62
C LEU A 58 11.84 -6.66 2.98
N THR A 59 11.30 -7.25 1.90
CA THR A 59 10.05 -6.77 1.28
C THR A 59 8.87 -6.83 2.26
N ILE A 60 8.77 -7.90 3.05
CA ILE A 60 7.72 -8.05 4.08
C ILE A 60 7.89 -7.01 5.19
N VAL A 61 9.12 -6.82 5.70
CA VAL A 61 9.41 -5.81 6.73
C VAL A 61 9.05 -4.41 6.24
N LYS A 62 9.42 -4.09 4.99
CA LYS A 62 9.04 -2.85 4.32
C LYS A 62 7.53 -2.69 4.24
N ALA A 63 6.80 -3.72 3.80
CA ALA A 63 5.35 -3.67 3.70
C ALA A 63 4.70 -3.38 5.06
N PHE A 64 5.22 -3.99 6.14
CA PHE A 64 4.77 -3.71 7.50
C PHE A 64 5.00 -2.24 7.89
N TYR A 65 6.21 -1.70 7.65
CA TYR A 65 6.53 -0.29 7.91
C TYR A 65 5.67 0.69 7.09
N ILE A 66 5.31 0.33 5.85
CA ILE A 66 4.39 1.15 5.03
C ILE A 66 3.01 1.18 5.66
N VAL A 67 2.48 0.00 6.02
CA VAL A 67 1.13 -0.13 6.56
C VAL A 67 1.02 0.50 7.95
N SER A 68 2.03 0.41 8.79
CA SER A 68 1.99 1.00 10.13
C SER A 68 2.00 2.54 10.08
N GLU A 69 2.85 3.13 9.25
CA GLU A 69 3.12 4.57 9.30
C GLU A 69 2.49 5.40 8.18
N PHE A 70 2.51 4.93 6.92
CA PHE A 70 1.90 5.71 5.82
C PHE A 70 0.39 5.70 5.84
N MET A 71 -0.19 4.74 6.53
CA MET A 71 -1.63 4.63 6.63
C MET A 71 -2.20 5.28 7.89
N HIS A 72 -1.38 5.87 8.77
CA HIS A 72 -1.84 6.56 9.99
C HIS A 72 -2.76 5.66 10.87
N LEU A 73 -2.42 4.37 10.96
CA LEU A 73 -3.30 3.30 11.44
C LEU A 73 -3.14 2.93 12.92
N GLY A 74 -2.46 3.74 13.72
CA GLY A 74 -2.12 3.35 15.11
C GLY A 74 -3.32 3.12 16.03
N HIS A 75 -4.40 3.91 15.90
CA HIS A 75 -5.43 3.95 16.96
C HIS A 75 -6.91 3.95 16.52
N GLU A 76 -7.29 4.21 15.25
CA GLU A 76 -8.71 4.44 14.88
C GLU A 76 -9.29 3.60 13.72
N VAL A 77 -8.56 2.64 13.17
CA VAL A 77 -8.61 2.45 11.71
C VAL A 77 -8.97 1.05 11.19
N LYS A 78 -9.79 0.30 11.95
CA LYS A 78 -10.28 -0.99 11.46
C LYS A 78 -10.93 -0.84 10.08
N THR A 79 -11.64 0.26 9.85
CA THR A 79 -12.28 0.62 8.57
C THR A 79 -11.31 0.74 7.39
N LEU A 80 -10.12 1.32 7.58
CA LEU A 80 -9.15 1.49 6.49
C LEU A 80 -8.48 0.17 6.11
N ILE A 81 -8.21 -0.72 7.07
CA ILE A 81 -7.73 -2.08 6.80
C ILE A 81 -8.74 -2.83 5.94
N TRP A 82 -10.03 -2.78 6.30
CA TRP A 82 -11.10 -3.41 5.51
C TRP A 82 -11.21 -2.80 4.09
N SER A 83 -11.00 -1.49 3.94
CA SER A 83 -11.02 -0.82 2.63
C SER A 83 -9.92 -1.29 1.67
N ILE A 84 -8.80 -1.84 2.18
CA ILE A 84 -7.73 -2.41 1.35
C ILE A 84 -7.89 -3.92 1.21
N LEU A 85 -8.26 -4.59 2.30
CA LEU A 85 -8.33 -6.03 2.35
C LEU A 85 -9.45 -6.57 1.44
N ILE A 86 -10.61 -5.90 1.40
CA ILE A 86 -11.74 -6.27 0.54
C ILE A 86 -11.35 -6.28 -0.96
N PRO A 87 -10.84 -5.18 -1.56
CA PRO A 87 -10.44 -5.20 -2.97
C PRO A 87 -9.30 -6.17 -3.26
N LEU A 88 -8.39 -6.41 -2.30
CA LEU A 88 -7.32 -7.40 -2.46
C LEU A 88 -7.84 -8.83 -2.51
N ILE A 89 -8.78 -9.18 -1.61
CA ILE A 89 -9.45 -10.49 -1.62
C ILE A 89 -10.25 -10.67 -2.91
N PHE A 90 -10.96 -9.63 -3.35
CA PHE A 90 -11.71 -9.67 -4.61
C PHE A 90 -10.80 -9.92 -5.81
N LEU A 91 -9.61 -9.29 -5.85
CA LEU A 91 -8.62 -9.51 -6.90
C LEU A 91 -8.12 -10.97 -6.93
N VAL A 92 -7.76 -11.53 -5.76
CA VAL A 92 -7.29 -12.93 -5.68
C VAL A 92 -8.41 -13.89 -6.11
N TRP A 93 -9.63 -13.65 -5.64
CA TRP A 93 -10.80 -14.43 -6.04
C TRP A 93 -11.05 -14.34 -7.55
N LEU A 94 -10.95 -13.15 -8.15
CA LEU A 94 -11.11 -12.93 -9.58
C LEU A 94 -10.05 -13.70 -10.40
N ILE A 95 -8.79 -13.70 -9.97
CA ILE A 95 -7.71 -14.46 -10.64
C ILE A 95 -8.03 -15.96 -10.62
N ILE A 96 -8.45 -16.50 -9.47
CA ILE A 96 -8.84 -17.91 -9.34
C ILE A 96 -10.03 -18.24 -10.26
N ALA A 97 -11.04 -17.37 -10.28
CA ALA A 97 -12.23 -17.53 -11.12
C ALA A 97 -11.87 -17.52 -12.61
N LEU A 98 -10.99 -16.62 -13.06
CA LEU A 98 -10.53 -16.55 -14.44
C LEU A 98 -9.71 -17.77 -14.86
N ILE A 99 -8.85 -18.29 -13.98
CA ILE A 99 -8.09 -19.52 -14.26
C ILE A 99 -9.06 -20.70 -14.40
N TYR A 100 -10.04 -20.83 -13.50
CA TYR A 100 -11.01 -21.92 -13.54
C TYR A 100 -11.91 -21.85 -14.78
N GLN A 101 -12.51 -20.68 -15.05
CA GLN A 101 -13.41 -20.46 -16.19
C GLN A 101 -12.65 -20.52 -17.53
N GLY A 102 -11.45 -19.93 -17.59
CA GLY A 102 -10.60 -19.93 -18.78
C GLY A 102 -10.05 -21.32 -19.12
N GLY A 103 -9.68 -22.11 -18.11
CA GLY A 103 -9.25 -23.50 -18.30
C GLY A 103 -10.37 -24.39 -18.85
N GLN A 104 -11.61 -24.21 -18.36
CA GLN A 104 -12.78 -24.94 -18.86
C GLN A 104 -13.08 -24.65 -20.34
N VAL A 105 -12.94 -23.39 -20.77
CA VAL A 105 -13.12 -22.99 -22.18
C VAL A 105 -12.08 -23.60 -23.12
N LEU A 106 -10.85 -23.80 -22.65
CA LEU A 106 -9.77 -24.38 -23.46
C LEU A 106 -9.89 -25.90 -23.62
N LEU A 107 -10.52 -26.60 -22.66
CA LEU A 107 -10.70 -28.06 -22.67
C LEU A 107 -11.99 -28.53 -23.35
N VAL A 108 -12.98 -27.65 -23.52
CA VAL A 108 -14.28 -27.95 -24.15
C VAL A 108 -14.30 -27.69 -25.68
N ARG A 109 -13.18 -27.19 -26.24
CA ARG A 109 -12.94 -27.14 -27.69
C ARG A 109 -11.92 -28.18 -28.10
#